data_AF-A0A3G2T9W9-F1
#
_entry.id   AF-A0A3G2T9W9-F1
#
_cell.length_a   1.000
_cell.length_b   1.000
_cell.length_c   1.000
_cell.angle_alpha   90.00
_cell.angle_beta   90.00
_cell.angle_gamma   90.00
#
_symmetry.space_group_name_H-M   'P 1'
#
loop_
_entity.id
_entity.type
_entity.pdbx_description
1 polymer ?
#
loop_
_entity_poly.entity_id
_entity_poly.type
_entity_poly.pdbx_seq_one_letter_code
_entity_poly.pdbx_strand_id
1 'polypeptide(L)'
;MKFKWGKMNANMWGMVIFSAVFALVYKFSLWYAAQLGEVRSFVFGFERDIPFLPWTIIPYLSSGVFFCVVFLLIKSPEALRVFLKRVLLMTVLAGIGFILMPLQFSQPKPQVSHTILGALFWLLDGVDDPYNQSPSLHVAFAFAFWTVFRELKSPWRHIAAVWLMMVALSTLTTYQHHLIDVFTGSILAHVVFLIIPSQPRTFAYRNLHIANFYFLAAWLVLLASFLMAEYFGTGWFNGCWLAVALFITGFLCQKYRIGQLRREVIRISVFRRFL
;
A
#
# COMPACT_ATOMS: atom_id res chain seq x y z
N MET A 1 -40.49 12.58 -21.23
CA MET A 1 -39.12 12.01 -21.19
C MET A 1 -38.94 11.32 -19.83
N LYS A 2 -39.16 10.00 -19.74
CA LYS A 2 -39.01 9.26 -18.47
C LYS A 2 -37.51 8.99 -18.26
N PHE A 3 -36.90 9.70 -17.32
CA PHE A 3 -35.54 9.43 -16.84
C PHE A 3 -35.51 8.01 -16.26
N LYS A 4 -35.05 7.02 -17.04
CA LYS A 4 -34.76 5.69 -16.52
C LYS A 4 -33.50 5.83 -15.69
N TRP A 5 -33.65 5.82 -14.37
CA TRP A 5 -32.54 5.55 -13.45
C TRP A 5 -31.92 4.21 -13.86
N GLY A 6 -30.80 4.26 -14.59
CA GLY A 6 -30.07 3.07 -14.96
C GLY A 6 -29.62 2.37 -13.69
N LYS A 7 -29.87 1.06 -13.57
CA LYS A 7 -29.34 0.25 -12.45
C LYS A 7 -27.85 0.53 -12.32
N MET A 8 -27.45 1.15 -11.21
CA MET A 8 -26.06 1.40 -10.89
C MET A 8 -25.32 0.05 -10.87
N ASN A 9 -24.23 -0.07 -11.63
CA ASN A 9 -23.53 -1.35 -11.75
C ASN A 9 -22.84 -1.72 -10.42
N ALA A 10 -22.53 -3.00 -10.23
CA ALA A 10 -21.98 -3.50 -8.96
C ALA A 10 -20.69 -2.78 -8.54
N ASN A 11 -19.88 -2.35 -9.51
CA ASN A 11 -18.63 -1.63 -9.26
C ASN A 11 -18.89 -0.26 -8.61
N MET A 12 -19.87 0.50 -9.13
CA MET A 12 -20.27 1.78 -8.55
C MET A 12 -20.84 1.61 -7.14
N TRP A 13 -21.64 0.56 -6.89
CA TRP A 13 -22.07 0.24 -5.53
C TRP A 13 -20.90 -0.12 -4.61
N GLY A 14 -19.94 -0.90 -5.08
CA GLY A 14 -18.72 -1.21 -4.33
C GLY A 14 -17.93 0.04 -3.97
N MET A 15 -17.82 0.98 -4.90
CA MET A 15 -17.18 2.27 -4.68
C MET A 15 -17.92 3.09 -3.62
N VAL A 16 -19.25 3.21 -3.72
CA VAL A 16 -20.08 3.92 -2.73
C VAL A 16 -19.97 3.31 -1.34
N ILE A 17 -20.04 1.97 -1.23
CA ILE A 17 -19.90 1.26 0.04
C ILE A 17 -18.53 1.54 0.65
N PHE A 18 -17.46 1.42 -0.15
CA PHE A 18 -16.14 1.76 0.34
C PHE A 18 -16.07 3.21 0.80
N SER A 19 -16.50 4.16 -0.03
CA SER A 19 -16.39 5.59 0.28
C SER A 19 -17.13 5.94 1.56
N ALA A 20 -18.30 5.33 1.79
CA ALA A 20 -19.05 5.50 3.03
C ALA A 20 -18.31 4.95 4.25
N VAL A 21 -17.77 3.72 4.16
CA VAL A 21 -17.02 3.11 5.28
C VAL A 21 -15.72 3.85 5.54
N PHE A 22 -14.99 4.24 4.49
CA PHE A 22 -13.78 5.04 4.58
C PHE A 22 -14.06 6.37 5.26
N ALA A 23 -15.06 7.12 4.79
CA ALA A 23 -15.43 8.40 5.41
C ALA A 23 -15.81 8.23 6.88
N LEU A 24 -16.60 7.20 7.22
CA LEU A 24 -17.00 6.92 8.59
C LEU A 24 -15.78 6.63 9.49
N VAL A 25 -14.92 5.69 9.10
CA VAL A 25 -13.76 5.30 9.90
C VAL A 25 -12.75 6.43 10.01
N TYR A 26 -12.46 7.12 8.90
CA TYR A 26 -11.50 8.20 8.85
C TYR A 26 -11.96 9.43 9.66
N LYS A 27 -13.22 9.86 9.50
CA LYS A 27 -13.77 10.99 10.27
C LYS A 27 -13.99 10.66 11.74
N PHE A 28 -14.34 9.42 12.08
CA PHE A 28 -14.39 8.99 13.47
C PHE A 28 -13.00 9.01 14.12
N SER A 29 -11.98 8.47 13.45
CA SER A 29 -10.60 8.46 13.95
C SER A 29 -10.06 9.87 14.16
N LEU A 30 -10.34 10.77 13.21
CA LEU A 30 -10.05 12.20 13.33
C LEU A 30 -10.74 12.81 14.55
N TRP A 31 -12.06 12.64 14.67
CA TRP A 31 -12.83 13.21 15.78
C TRP A 31 -12.26 12.75 17.12
N TYR A 32 -11.97 11.45 17.24
CA TYR A 32 -11.36 10.86 18.43
C TYR A 32 -10.00 11.49 18.74
N ALA A 33 -9.09 11.55 17.77
CA ALA A 33 -7.77 12.14 17.96
C ALA A 33 -7.84 13.62 18.35
N ALA A 34 -8.79 14.38 17.79
CA ALA A 34 -9.02 15.78 18.15
C ALA A 34 -9.55 15.99 19.59
N GLN A 35 -10.05 14.94 20.25
CA GLN A 35 -10.41 15.00 21.68
C GLN A 35 -9.21 14.76 22.61
N LEU A 36 -8.07 14.31 22.08
CA LEU A 36 -6.89 14.04 22.88
C LEU A 36 -6.14 15.34 23.16
N GLY A 37 -5.69 15.51 24.41
CA GLY A 37 -4.96 16.71 24.82
C GLY A 37 -3.57 16.86 24.17
N GLU A 38 -2.92 15.74 23.84
CA GLU A 38 -1.65 15.70 23.14
C GLU A 38 -1.62 14.49 22.19
N VAL A 39 -1.24 14.72 20.93
CA VAL A 39 -0.99 13.66 19.94
C VAL A 39 0.48 13.68 19.61
N ARG A 40 1.15 12.53 19.71
CA ARG A 40 2.60 12.45 19.49
C ARG A 40 2.90 12.28 18.00
N SER A 41 4.16 12.46 17.65
CA SER A 41 4.71 12.06 16.35
C SER A 41 5.85 11.08 16.57
N PHE A 42 6.03 10.15 15.64
CA PHE A 42 7.21 9.29 15.59
C PHE A 42 7.94 9.54 14.27
N VAL A 43 9.22 9.89 14.37
CA VAL A 43 10.07 10.25 13.23
C VAL A 43 11.44 9.65 13.47
N PHE A 44 11.98 8.91 12.50
CA PHE A 44 13.37 8.46 12.60
C PHE A 44 14.34 9.63 12.45
N GLY A 45 15.48 9.60 13.14
CA GLY A 45 16.42 10.73 13.18
C GLY A 45 16.87 11.22 11.81
N PHE A 46 17.10 10.30 10.86
CA PHE A 46 17.55 10.61 9.50
C PHE A 46 16.46 11.22 8.60
N GLU A 47 15.17 11.12 8.96
CA GLU A 47 14.09 11.64 8.11
C GLU A 47 14.12 13.17 7.99
N ARG A 48 14.83 13.85 8.88
CA ARG A 48 15.07 15.30 8.82
C ARG A 48 15.83 15.72 7.56
N ASP A 49 16.56 14.79 6.95
CA ASP A 49 17.34 15.03 5.72
C ASP A 49 16.54 14.69 4.45
N ILE A 50 15.31 14.18 4.57
CA ILE A 50 14.45 13.94 3.40
C ILE A 50 13.99 15.30 2.85
N PRO A 51 14.29 15.64 1.59
CA PRO A 51 13.89 16.92 1.04
C PRO A 51 12.39 16.97 0.76
N PHE A 52 11.78 18.11 1.07
CA PHE A 52 10.45 18.43 0.57
C PHE A 52 10.49 18.65 -0.95
N LEU A 53 9.73 17.84 -1.71
CA LEU A 53 9.67 17.90 -3.18
C LEU A 53 8.24 18.23 -3.63
N PRO A 54 7.88 19.51 -3.83
CA PRO A 54 6.51 19.92 -4.08
C PRO A 54 5.84 19.23 -5.28
N TRP A 55 6.58 18.94 -6.34
CA TRP A 55 6.03 18.29 -7.54
C TRP A 55 5.51 16.87 -7.29
N THR A 56 5.97 16.22 -6.21
CA THR A 56 5.52 14.88 -5.80
C THR A 56 4.10 14.88 -5.23
N ILE A 57 3.47 16.04 -5.05
CA ILE A 57 2.03 16.17 -4.79
C ILE A 57 1.17 15.51 -5.89
N ILE A 58 1.67 15.46 -7.12
CA ILE A 58 0.97 14.89 -8.27
C ILE A 58 0.78 13.37 -8.10
N PRO A 59 1.85 12.56 -7.92
CA PRO A 59 1.66 11.16 -7.59
C PRO A 59 0.92 10.96 -6.27
N TYR A 60 1.12 11.81 -5.25
CA TYR A 60 0.38 11.70 -3.98
C TYR A 60 -1.15 11.75 -4.19
N LEU A 61 -1.64 12.80 -4.84
CA LEU A 61 -3.08 13.00 -5.10
C LEU A 61 -3.65 12.00 -6.11
N SER A 62 -2.81 11.40 -6.96
CA SER A 62 -3.25 10.39 -7.91
C SER A 62 -3.80 9.12 -7.24
N SER A 63 -3.48 8.89 -5.96
CA SER A 63 -4.04 7.78 -5.17
C SER A 63 -5.58 7.79 -5.14
N GLY A 64 -6.19 8.97 -4.95
CA GLY A 64 -7.64 9.14 -4.96
C GLY A 64 -8.24 8.88 -6.35
N VAL A 65 -7.54 9.28 -7.41
CA VAL A 65 -7.94 8.99 -8.80
C VAL A 65 -7.88 7.49 -9.07
N PHE A 66 -6.78 6.84 -8.67
CA PHE A 66 -6.61 5.40 -8.81
C PHE A 66 -7.68 4.62 -8.07
N PHE A 67 -8.12 5.11 -6.91
CA PHE A 67 -9.23 4.53 -6.19
C PHE A 67 -10.50 4.44 -7.05
N CYS A 68 -10.85 5.50 -7.78
CA CYS A 68 -11.99 5.46 -8.71
C CYS A 68 -11.71 4.53 -9.91
N VAL A 69 -10.52 4.64 -10.50
CA VAL A 69 -10.15 3.89 -11.71
C VAL A 69 -10.16 2.37 -11.48
N VAL A 70 -9.71 1.87 -10.33
CA VAL A 70 -9.68 0.43 -10.08
C VAL A 70 -11.07 -0.20 -10.09
N PHE A 71 -12.10 0.47 -9.57
CA PHE A 71 -13.48 -0.02 -9.67
C PHE A 71 -13.97 -0.08 -11.11
N LEU A 72 -13.54 0.84 -11.97
CA LEU A 72 -13.90 0.82 -13.40
C LEU A 72 -13.19 -0.32 -14.16
N LEU A 73 -11.98 -0.69 -13.74
CA LEU A 73 -11.18 -1.74 -14.40
C LEU A 73 -11.55 -3.16 -13.98
N ILE A 74 -12.15 -3.35 -12.80
CA ILE A 74 -12.55 -4.68 -12.32
C ILE A 74 -13.74 -5.20 -13.14
N LYS A 75 -13.54 -6.32 -13.86
CA LYS A 75 -14.56 -6.91 -14.73
C LYS A 75 -15.34 -8.08 -14.13
N SER A 76 -14.77 -8.75 -13.12
CA SER A 76 -15.36 -9.94 -12.51
C SER A 76 -16.01 -9.61 -11.16
N PRO A 77 -17.25 -10.07 -10.90
CA PRO A 77 -17.90 -9.92 -9.59
C PRO A 77 -17.10 -10.55 -8.44
N GLU A 78 -16.36 -11.62 -8.72
CA GLU A 78 -15.47 -12.30 -7.78
C GLU A 78 -14.28 -11.41 -7.43
N ALA A 79 -13.64 -10.84 -8.46
CA ALA A 79 -12.52 -9.92 -8.28
C ALA A 79 -12.96 -8.66 -7.52
N LEU A 80 -14.15 -8.12 -7.82
CA LEU A 80 -14.74 -6.99 -7.11
C LEU A 80 -14.96 -7.33 -5.63
N ARG A 81 -15.56 -8.49 -5.33
CA ARG A 81 -15.79 -8.92 -3.94
C ARG A 81 -14.49 -9.07 -3.16
N VAL A 82 -13.46 -9.67 -3.75
CA VAL A 82 -12.15 -9.81 -3.10
C VAL A 82 -11.48 -8.45 -2.89
N PHE A 83 -11.47 -7.60 -3.92
CA PHE A 83 -10.90 -6.26 -3.83
C PHE A 83 -11.59 -5.42 -2.77
N LEU A 84 -12.93 -5.35 -2.80
CA LEU A 84 -13.73 -4.58 -1.85
C LEU A 84 -13.50 -5.06 -0.41
N LYS A 85 -13.51 -6.38 -0.16
CA LYS A 85 -13.20 -6.93 1.17
C LYS A 85 -11.80 -6.51 1.66
N ARG A 86 -10.80 -6.50 0.78
CA ARG A 86 -9.43 -6.09 1.14
C ARG A 86 -9.37 -4.62 1.53
N VAL A 87 -9.89 -3.72 0.69
CA VAL A 87 -9.81 -2.28 0.97
C VAL A 87 -10.65 -1.89 2.19
N LEU A 88 -11.80 -2.55 2.42
CA LEU A 88 -12.60 -2.37 3.64
C LEU A 88 -11.85 -2.86 4.88
N LEU A 89 -11.23 -4.05 4.83
CA LEU A 89 -10.46 -4.58 5.96
C LEU A 89 -9.23 -3.72 6.25
N MET A 90 -8.50 -3.26 5.22
CA MET A 90 -7.40 -2.31 5.38
C MET A 90 -7.87 -1.03 6.07
N THR A 91 -9.01 -0.48 5.66
CA THR A 91 -9.59 0.73 6.25
C THR A 91 -9.92 0.53 7.73
N VAL A 92 -10.59 -0.57 8.08
CA VAL A 92 -10.97 -0.85 9.47
C VAL A 92 -9.74 -1.08 10.35
N LEU A 93 -8.78 -1.88 9.89
CA LEU A 93 -7.55 -2.15 10.64
C LEU A 93 -6.68 -0.90 10.79
N ALA A 94 -6.63 -0.04 9.77
CA ALA A 94 -5.96 1.26 9.87
C ALA A 94 -6.66 2.17 10.88
N GLY A 95 -8.00 2.24 10.86
CA GLY A 95 -8.77 2.99 11.86
C GLY A 95 -8.53 2.52 13.29
N ILE A 96 -8.41 1.21 13.51
CA ILE A 96 -7.99 0.67 14.81
C ILE A 96 -6.58 1.17 15.16
N GLY A 97 -5.65 1.17 14.21
CA GLY A 97 -4.31 1.76 14.38
C GLY A 97 -4.34 3.23 14.78
N PHE A 98 -5.13 4.05 14.06
CA PHE A 98 -5.28 5.48 14.34
C PHE A 98 -5.84 5.76 15.75
N ILE A 99 -6.68 4.86 16.29
CA ILE A 99 -7.24 4.99 17.63
C ILE A 99 -6.24 4.52 18.71
N LEU A 100 -5.54 3.41 18.46
CA LEU A 100 -4.62 2.82 19.44
C LEU A 100 -3.31 3.61 19.55
N MET A 101 -2.83 4.17 18.44
CA MET A 101 -1.59 4.94 18.37
C MET A 101 -1.82 6.16 17.47
N PRO A 102 -2.58 7.17 17.95
CA PRO A 102 -2.81 8.39 17.20
C PRO A 102 -1.48 9.11 17.01
N LEU A 103 -1.17 9.44 15.76
CA LEU A 103 0.09 10.07 15.37
C LEU A 103 -0.19 11.27 14.48
N GLN A 104 0.53 12.36 14.69
CA GLN A 104 0.38 13.58 13.90
C GLN A 104 1.60 13.93 13.05
N PHE A 105 1.41 14.82 12.08
CA PHE A 105 2.53 15.42 11.33
C PHE A 105 3.56 16.03 12.29
N SER A 106 4.84 15.72 12.08
CA SER A 106 5.91 16.28 12.91
C SER A 106 6.46 17.62 12.42
N GLN A 107 6.27 17.96 11.15
CA GLN A 107 6.81 19.16 10.53
C GLN A 107 5.74 20.00 9.85
N PRO A 108 5.77 21.34 9.97
CA PRO A 108 4.97 22.21 9.14
C PRO A 108 5.43 22.10 7.68
N LYS A 109 4.49 22.00 6.75
CA LYS A 109 4.80 21.97 5.31
C LYS A 109 5.41 23.31 4.88
N PRO A 110 6.52 23.32 4.12
CA PRO A 110 7.07 24.56 3.56
C PRO A 110 6.06 25.24 2.63
N GLN A 111 6.14 26.58 2.53
CA GLN A 111 5.34 27.32 1.55
C GLN A 111 5.75 26.97 0.12
N VAL A 112 4.75 26.72 -0.74
CA VAL A 112 4.95 26.39 -2.15
C VAL A 112 4.68 27.61 -3.02
N SER A 113 5.74 28.22 -3.56
CA SER A 113 5.65 29.43 -4.38
C SER A 113 5.03 29.20 -5.77
N HIS A 114 5.10 27.98 -6.30
CA HIS A 114 4.57 27.65 -7.62
C HIS A 114 3.05 27.55 -7.60
N THR A 115 2.34 28.41 -8.33
CA THR A 115 0.87 28.56 -8.30
C THR A 115 0.09 27.25 -8.39
N ILE A 116 0.37 26.41 -9.40
CA ILE A 116 -0.37 25.15 -9.60
C ILE A 116 -0.12 24.17 -8.44
N LEU A 117 1.14 23.96 -8.07
CA LEU A 117 1.50 23.04 -6.99
C LEU A 117 0.96 23.56 -5.64
N GLY A 118 1.04 24.87 -5.38
CA GLY A 118 0.44 25.50 -4.21
C GLY A 118 -1.07 25.29 -4.14
N ALA A 119 -1.79 25.38 -5.26
CA ALA A 119 -3.22 25.07 -5.31
C ALA A 119 -3.52 23.58 -5.01
N LEU A 120 -2.66 22.66 -5.45
CA LEU A 120 -2.79 21.23 -5.13
C LEU A 120 -2.54 20.95 -3.65
N PHE A 121 -1.56 21.61 -3.03
CA PHE A 121 -1.35 21.52 -1.58
C PHE A 121 -2.50 22.16 -0.80
N TRP A 122 -3.03 23.30 -1.25
CA TRP A 122 -4.21 23.90 -0.63
C TRP A 122 -5.43 22.99 -0.70
N LEU A 123 -5.66 22.34 -1.85
CA LEU A 123 -6.70 21.32 -1.98
C LEU A 123 -6.46 20.16 -1.01
N LEU A 124 -5.20 19.72 -0.89
CA LEU A 124 -4.84 18.63 0.01
C LEU A 124 -5.07 19.00 1.47
N ASP A 125 -4.70 20.21 1.90
CA ASP A 125 -4.93 20.69 3.27
C ASP A 125 -6.44 20.81 3.59
N GLY A 126 -7.30 20.95 2.58
CA GLY A 126 -8.76 20.89 2.76
C GLY A 126 -9.33 19.49 2.93
N VAL A 127 -8.54 18.44 2.66
CA VAL A 127 -8.98 17.04 2.66
C VAL A 127 -8.26 16.20 3.71
N ASP A 128 -6.96 16.43 3.91
CA ASP A 128 -6.10 15.63 4.77
C ASP A 128 -6.09 16.17 6.20
N ASP A 129 -6.37 15.28 7.13
CA ASP A 129 -6.49 15.59 8.54
C ASP A 129 -5.17 15.28 9.29
N PRO A 130 -4.81 16.03 10.35
CA PRO A 130 -3.45 16.01 10.91
C PRO A 130 -3.09 14.74 11.70
N TYR A 131 -4.05 13.86 12.01
CA TYR A 131 -3.89 12.80 13.01
C TYR A 131 -3.93 11.34 12.48
N ASN A 132 -4.13 11.13 11.17
CA ASN A 132 -4.33 9.80 10.59
C ASN A 132 -3.07 9.26 9.88
N GLN A 133 -1.95 9.24 10.59
CA GLN A 133 -0.63 8.92 10.02
C GLN A 133 -0.39 7.41 9.84
N SER A 134 -0.46 6.63 10.93
CA SER A 134 -0.02 5.23 10.93
C SER A 134 -1.14 4.24 11.22
N PRO A 135 -1.37 3.22 10.38
CA PRO A 135 -0.62 2.88 9.16
C PRO A 135 -1.00 3.71 7.93
N SER A 136 -0.07 3.91 6.98
CA SER A 136 -0.34 4.68 5.76
C SER A 136 -1.32 3.94 4.84
N LEU A 137 -2.54 4.47 4.72
CA LEU A 137 -3.56 3.97 3.79
C LEU A 137 -3.18 4.19 2.33
N HIS A 138 -2.44 5.25 2.01
CA HIS A 138 -1.88 5.48 0.67
C HIS A 138 -1.02 4.29 0.21
N VAL A 139 -0.11 3.84 1.08
CA VAL A 139 0.77 2.71 0.81
C VAL A 139 -0.02 1.40 0.77
N ALA A 140 -0.90 1.16 1.75
CA ALA A 140 -1.71 -0.05 1.80
C ALA A 140 -2.61 -0.21 0.56
N PHE A 141 -3.25 0.88 0.13
CA PHE A 141 -4.08 0.89 -1.08
C PHE A 141 -3.25 0.81 -2.35
N ALA A 142 -2.03 1.35 -2.41
CA ALA A 142 -1.15 1.14 -3.57
C ALA A 142 -0.89 -0.36 -3.81
N PHE A 143 -0.66 -1.15 -2.76
CA PHE A 143 -0.60 -2.61 -2.88
C PHE A 143 -1.92 -3.22 -3.37
N ALA A 144 -3.08 -2.75 -2.86
CA ALA A 144 -4.37 -3.24 -3.32
C ALA A 144 -4.62 -2.90 -4.81
N PHE A 145 -4.30 -1.69 -5.25
CA PHE A 145 -4.41 -1.24 -6.63
C PHE A 145 -3.54 -2.07 -7.56
N TRP A 146 -2.33 -2.44 -7.12
CA TRP A 146 -1.45 -3.32 -7.88
C TRP A 146 -2.11 -4.67 -8.22
N THR A 147 -3.00 -5.19 -7.36
CA THR A 147 -3.73 -6.43 -7.64
C THR A 147 -4.65 -6.34 -8.87
N VAL A 148 -5.04 -5.12 -9.27
CA VAL A 148 -5.82 -4.83 -10.47
C VAL A 148 -4.90 -4.38 -11.62
N PHE A 149 -4.00 -3.42 -11.38
CA PHE A 149 -3.14 -2.86 -12.42
C PHE A 149 -2.11 -3.83 -12.98
N ARG A 150 -1.74 -4.88 -12.24
CA ARG A 150 -0.84 -5.93 -12.75
C ARG A 150 -1.42 -6.71 -13.93
N GLU A 151 -2.74 -6.68 -14.12
CA GLU A 151 -3.46 -7.35 -15.21
C GLU A 151 -3.50 -6.47 -16.48
N LEU A 152 -2.98 -5.24 -16.43
CA LEU A 152 -2.78 -4.39 -17.61
C LEU A 152 -1.74 -5.01 -18.56
N LYS A 153 -1.88 -4.73 -19.86
CA LYS A 153 -0.88 -5.13 -20.86
C LYS A 153 0.37 -4.26 -20.75
N SER A 154 1.52 -4.77 -21.19
CA SER A 154 2.72 -3.96 -21.40
C SER A 154 2.44 -2.88 -22.47
N PRO A 155 2.92 -1.63 -22.33
CA PRO A 155 3.81 -1.11 -21.27
C PRO A 155 3.07 -0.62 -20.00
N TRP A 156 1.74 -0.47 -20.05
CA TRP A 156 0.92 0.14 -18.99
C TRP A 156 1.08 -0.50 -17.61
N ARG A 157 1.30 -1.82 -17.56
CA ARG A 157 1.62 -2.52 -16.31
C ARG A 157 2.87 -1.98 -15.62
N HIS A 158 3.94 -1.73 -16.39
CA HIS A 158 5.20 -1.25 -15.86
C HIS A 158 5.09 0.21 -15.42
N ILE A 159 4.38 1.03 -16.21
CA ILE A 159 4.06 2.41 -15.86
C ILE A 159 3.28 2.45 -14.54
N ALA A 160 2.24 1.63 -14.40
CA ALA A 160 1.45 1.56 -13.17
C ALA A 160 2.29 1.09 -11.96
N ALA A 161 3.20 0.13 -12.14
CA ALA A 161 4.09 -0.31 -11.07
C ALA A 161 4.98 0.85 -10.57
N VAL A 162 5.64 1.56 -11.51
CA VAL A 162 6.49 2.71 -11.19
C VAL A 162 5.68 3.81 -10.52
N TRP A 163 4.48 4.09 -11.02
CA TRP A 163 3.64 5.14 -10.46
C TRP A 163 3.14 4.81 -9.05
N LEU A 164 2.77 3.56 -8.78
CA LEU A 164 2.38 3.15 -7.41
C LEU A 164 3.56 3.23 -6.43
N MET A 165 4.79 2.96 -6.88
CA MET A 165 5.99 3.22 -6.07
C MET A 165 6.18 4.72 -5.83
N MET A 166 5.94 5.57 -6.84
CA MET A 166 5.96 7.02 -6.68
C MET A 166 4.90 7.52 -5.71
N VAL A 167 3.69 6.93 -5.67
CA VAL A 167 2.66 7.26 -4.67
C VAL A 167 3.18 6.99 -3.26
N ALA A 168 3.82 5.84 -3.03
CA ALA A 168 4.37 5.50 -1.73
C ALA A 168 5.52 6.44 -1.34
N LEU A 169 6.48 6.68 -2.24
CA LEU A 169 7.61 7.57 -1.97
C LEU A 169 7.17 9.03 -1.79
N SER A 170 6.15 9.47 -2.54
CA SER A 170 5.66 10.83 -2.44
C SER A 170 5.10 11.15 -1.08
N THR A 171 4.58 10.17 -0.34
CA THR A 171 4.12 10.39 1.04
C THR A 171 5.19 10.97 1.95
N LEU A 172 6.45 10.55 1.75
CA LEU A 172 7.60 11.04 2.52
C LEU A 172 8.02 12.43 2.04
N THR A 173 8.07 12.65 0.72
CA THR A 173 8.57 13.91 0.14
C THR A 173 7.54 15.03 0.09
N THR A 174 6.26 14.74 0.37
CA THR A 174 5.21 15.74 0.63
C THR A 174 5.00 16.00 2.12
N TYR A 175 5.81 15.38 3.00
CA TYR A 175 5.68 15.43 4.47
C TYR A 175 4.30 15.02 4.97
N GLN A 176 3.69 14.03 4.30
CA GLN A 176 2.38 13.51 4.66
C GLN A 176 2.45 12.26 5.53
N HIS A 177 3.58 11.56 5.51
CA HIS A 177 3.82 10.38 6.32
C HIS A 177 5.30 10.30 6.72
N HIS A 178 5.55 9.57 7.80
CA HIS A 178 6.88 9.14 8.23
C HIS A 178 7.17 7.72 7.71
N LEU A 179 8.43 7.30 7.71
CA LEU A 179 8.82 5.99 7.17
C LEU A 179 8.16 4.84 7.95
N ILE A 180 7.93 5.03 9.24
CA ILE A 180 7.19 4.06 10.07
C ILE A 180 5.79 3.79 9.49
N ASP A 181 5.11 4.80 8.94
CA ASP A 181 3.77 4.68 8.37
C ASP A 181 3.78 3.89 7.06
N VAL A 182 4.86 4.04 6.29
CA VAL A 182 5.11 3.27 5.07
C VAL A 182 5.34 1.80 5.40
N PHE A 183 6.13 1.51 6.44
CA PHE A 183 6.35 0.14 6.91
C PHE A 183 5.06 -0.49 7.43
N THR A 184 4.34 0.18 8.33
CA THR A 184 3.09 -0.34 8.91
C THR A 184 1.99 -0.46 7.85
N GLY A 185 1.90 0.46 6.89
CA GLY A 185 1.00 0.37 5.73
C GLY A 185 1.31 -0.82 4.82
N SER A 186 2.59 -1.10 4.59
CA SER A 186 3.03 -2.28 3.82
C SER A 186 2.74 -3.59 4.55
N ILE A 187 3.02 -3.65 5.86
CA ILE A 187 2.69 -4.78 6.73
C ILE A 187 1.17 -5.04 6.71
N LEU A 188 0.37 -3.98 6.90
CA LEU A 188 -1.09 -4.05 6.84
C LEU A 188 -1.56 -4.66 5.51
N ALA A 189 -1.00 -4.23 4.39
CA ALA A 189 -1.38 -4.75 3.09
C ALA A 189 -1.16 -6.27 2.98
N HIS A 190 0.02 -6.76 3.39
CA HIS A 190 0.33 -8.18 3.33
C HIS A 190 -0.46 -9.01 4.34
N VAL A 191 -0.71 -8.50 5.56
CA VAL A 191 -1.63 -9.12 6.53
C VAL A 191 -3.01 -9.31 5.90
N VAL A 192 -3.56 -8.26 5.28
CA VAL A 192 -4.87 -8.34 4.61
C VAL A 192 -4.84 -9.30 3.42
N PHE A 193 -3.75 -9.39 2.66
CA PHE A 193 -3.63 -10.36 1.57
C PHE A 193 -3.53 -11.81 2.05
N LEU A 194 -3.04 -12.05 3.27
CA LEU A 194 -3.05 -13.37 3.90
C LEU A 194 -4.44 -13.74 4.42
N ILE A 195 -5.15 -12.79 5.06
CA ILE A 195 -6.52 -13.00 5.57
C ILE A 195 -7.52 -13.15 4.41
N ILE A 196 -7.40 -12.31 3.38
CA ILE A 196 -8.27 -12.28 2.19
C ILE A 196 -7.40 -12.57 0.95
N PRO A 197 -7.09 -13.85 0.70
CA PRO A 197 -6.21 -14.22 -0.39
C PRO A 197 -6.97 -14.19 -1.73
N SER A 198 -6.23 -14.15 -2.85
CA SER A 198 -6.83 -14.13 -4.19
C SER A 198 -7.57 -15.46 -4.48
N GLN A 199 -8.45 -15.57 -5.48
CA GLN A 199 -9.28 -16.78 -5.56
C GLN A 199 -8.48 -18.10 -5.78
N PRO A 200 -8.80 -19.17 -5.03
CA PRO A 200 -7.99 -20.39 -4.96
C PRO A 200 -8.37 -21.38 -6.06
N ARG A 201 -7.82 -21.23 -7.27
CA ARG A 201 -8.05 -22.25 -8.33
C ARG A 201 -6.80 -22.69 -9.10
N THR A 202 -5.61 -22.19 -8.77
CA THR A 202 -4.38 -22.53 -9.52
C THR A 202 -3.14 -22.63 -8.65
N PHE A 203 -2.09 -23.34 -9.11
CA PHE A 203 -0.78 -23.34 -8.43
C PHE A 203 -0.16 -21.95 -8.29
N ALA A 204 -0.42 -21.06 -9.24
CA ALA A 204 0.02 -19.66 -9.17
C ALA A 204 -0.54 -18.93 -7.93
N TYR A 205 -1.70 -19.35 -7.42
CA TYR A 205 -2.28 -18.83 -6.19
C TYR A 205 -1.48 -19.22 -4.94
N ARG A 206 -1.09 -20.50 -4.80
CA ARG A 206 -0.31 -20.98 -3.64
C ARG A 206 1.01 -20.21 -3.52
N ASN A 207 1.66 -20.00 -4.65
CA ASN A 207 2.90 -19.25 -4.74
C ASN A 207 2.74 -17.78 -4.32
N LEU A 208 1.64 -17.13 -4.72
CA LEU A 208 1.35 -15.76 -4.31
C LEU A 208 1.08 -15.66 -2.79
N HIS A 209 0.38 -16.66 -2.22
CA HIS A 209 0.11 -16.70 -0.79
C HIS A 209 1.40 -16.89 0.03
N ILE A 210 2.27 -17.82 -0.39
CA ILE A 210 3.61 -18.00 0.21
C ILE A 210 4.47 -16.74 0.05
N ALA A 211 4.44 -16.11 -1.13
CA ALA A 211 5.15 -14.86 -1.37
C ALA A 211 4.74 -13.76 -0.37
N ASN A 212 3.44 -13.66 -0.04
CA ASN A 212 2.97 -12.68 0.95
C ASN A 212 3.49 -12.95 2.37
N PHE A 213 3.75 -14.21 2.76
CA PHE A 213 4.44 -14.48 4.03
C PHE A 213 5.88 -13.97 4.01
N TYR A 214 6.61 -14.19 2.91
CA TYR A 214 7.97 -13.68 2.76
C TYR A 214 8.00 -12.15 2.75
N PHE A 215 7.07 -11.50 2.04
CA PHE A 215 6.98 -10.04 2.03
C PHE A 215 6.60 -9.48 3.40
N LEU A 216 5.65 -10.10 4.10
CA LEU A 216 5.30 -9.70 5.47
C LEU A 216 6.50 -9.82 6.40
N ALA A 217 7.21 -10.95 6.36
CA ALA A 217 8.43 -11.15 7.14
C ALA A 217 9.51 -10.11 6.79
N ALA A 218 9.70 -9.82 5.49
CA ALA A 218 10.66 -8.83 5.03
C ALA A 218 10.36 -7.44 5.60
N TRP A 219 9.10 -6.98 5.54
CA TRP A 219 8.69 -5.69 6.09
C TRP A 219 8.82 -5.63 7.61
N LEU A 220 8.48 -6.71 8.33
CA LEU A 220 8.65 -6.79 9.78
C LEU A 220 10.12 -6.73 10.18
N VAL A 221 10.99 -7.48 9.50
CA VAL A 221 12.45 -7.45 9.72
C VAL A 221 13.00 -6.07 9.40
N LEU A 222 12.54 -5.43 8.31
CA LEU A 222 12.98 -4.09 7.94
C LEU A 222 12.57 -3.06 9.00
N LEU A 223 11.32 -3.05 9.44
CA LEU A 223 10.83 -2.19 10.52
C LEU A 223 11.64 -2.41 11.81
N ALA A 224 11.83 -3.66 12.22
CA ALA A 224 12.63 -3.99 13.40
C ALA A 224 14.08 -3.50 13.26
N SER A 225 14.68 -3.63 12.08
CA SER A 225 16.05 -3.18 11.81
C SER A 225 16.19 -1.66 11.98
N PHE A 226 15.22 -0.88 11.46
CA PHE A 226 15.20 0.57 11.60
C PHE A 226 14.93 1.01 13.04
N LEU A 227 14.01 0.35 13.75
CA LEU A 227 13.79 0.62 15.18
C LEU A 227 15.03 0.29 16.02
N MET A 228 15.71 -0.82 15.73
CA MET A 228 16.96 -1.15 16.42
C MET A 228 18.07 -0.12 16.12
N ALA A 229 18.14 0.39 14.89
CA ALA A 229 19.07 1.45 14.55
C ALA A 229 18.81 2.72 15.37
N GLU A 230 17.54 3.14 15.48
CA GLU A 230 17.12 4.34 16.21
C GLU A 230 17.42 4.25 17.72
N TYR A 231 17.15 3.09 18.34
CA TYR A 231 17.26 2.95 19.80
C TYR A 231 18.57 2.34 20.31
N PHE A 232 19.26 1.54 19.50
CA PHE A 232 20.41 0.72 19.95
C PHE A 232 21.67 0.84 19.07
N GLY A 233 21.62 1.59 17.95
CA GLY A 233 22.80 1.82 17.10
C GLY A 233 23.13 0.68 16.12
N THR A 234 24.42 0.48 15.80
CA THR A 234 24.95 -0.08 14.54
C THR A 234 24.76 -1.58 14.26
N GLY A 235 23.90 -2.31 14.98
CA GLY A 235 23.58 -3.72 14.72
C GLY A 235 22.61 -3.98 13.56
N TRP A 236 22.05 -2.93 12.96
CA TRP A 236 20.91 -3.00 12.02
C TRP A 236 21.26 -3.52 10.62
N PHE A 237 22.51 -3.39 10.16
CA PHE A 237 22.92 -3.78 8.80
C PHE A 237 22.60 -5.25 8.48
N ASN A 238 22.70 -6.13 9.48
CA ASN A 238 22.42 -7.55 9.30
C ASN A 238 20.93 -7.83 9.01
N GLY A 239 20.03 -7.08 9.63
CA GLY A 239 18.59 -7.23 9.42
C GLY A 239 18.13 -6.72 8.05
N CYS A 240 18.73 -5.64 7.54
CA CYS A 240 18.44 -5.14 6.20
C CYS A 240 18.80 -6.17 5.11
N TRP A 241 19.94 -6.86 5.25
CA TRP A 241 20.32 -7.95 4.32
C TRP A 241 19.33 -9.12 4.37
N LEU A 242 18.87 -9.50 5.57
CA LEU A 242 17.84 -10.52 5.73
C LEU A 242 16.52 -10.09 5.08
N ALA A 243 16.09 -8.84 5.27
CA ALA A 243 14.89 -8.31 4.62
C ALA A 243 15.00 -8.36 3.10
N VAL A 244 16.14 -7.97 2.52
CA VAL A 244 16.40 -8.06 1.07
C VAL A 244 16.31 -9.51 0.59
N ALA A 245 16.92 -10.46 1.30
CA ALA A 245 16.84 -11.88 0.96
C ALA A 245 15.38 -12.40 0.99
N LEU A 246 14.59 -11.96 1.97
CA LEU A 246 13.17 -12.30 2.06
C LEU A 246 12.35 -11.67 0.92
N PHE A 247 12.59 -10.40 0.56
CA PHE A 247 11.97 -9.76 -0.60
C PHE A 247 12.27 -10.49 -1.90
N ILE A 248 13.54 -10.85 -2.13
CA ILE A 248 13.95 -11.63 -3.31
C ILE A 248 13.23 -12.97 -3.31
N THR A 249 13.19 -13.67 -2.18
CA THR A 249 12.51 -14.97 -2.06
C THR A 249 11.01 -14.87 -2.37
N GLY A 250 10.33 -13.85 -1.83
CA GLY A 250 8.92 -13.57 -2.13
C GLY A 250 8.70 -13.26 -3.62
N PHE A 251 9.56 -12.45 -4.22
CA PHE A 251 9.51 -12.14 -5.65
C PHE A 251 9.71 -13.39 -6.52
N LEU A 252 10.68 -14.24 -6.17
CA LEU A 252 10.93 -15.50 -6.86
C LEU A 252 9.74 -16.45 -6.73
N CYS A 253 9.11 -16.55 -5.55
CA CYS A 253 7.87 -17.31 -5.37
C CYS A 253 6.77 -16.81 -6.31
N GLN A 254 6.59 -15.49 -6.41
CA GLN A 254 5.59 -14.88 -7.29
C GLN A 254 5.89 -15.09 -8.79
N LYS A 255 7.17 -15.01 -9.19
CA LYS A 255 7.61 -15.12 -10.59
C LYS A 255 7.65 -16.56 -11.08
N TYR A 256 8.26 -17.45 -10.31
CA TYR A 256 8.46 -18.84 -10.69
C TYR A 256 7.28 -19.68 -10.19
N ARG A 257 6.37 -20.01 -11.11
CA ARG A 257 5.42 -21.12 -10.89
C ARG A 257 6.27 -22.36 -10.63
N ILE A 258 6.25 -22.94 -9.44
CA ILE A 258 7.10 -24.09 -9.03
C ILE A 258 7.03 -25.28 -10.02
N GLY A 259 5.99 -25.36 -10.86
CA GLY A 259 5.91 -26.31 -11.97
C GLY A 259 6.96 -26.14 -13.09
N GLN A 260 7.57 -24.97 -13.28
CA GLN A 260 8.67 -24.77 -14.25
C GLN A 260 9.99 -25.35 -13.76
N LEU A 261 10.32 -25.19 -12.48
CA LEU A 261 11.48 -25.85 -11.86
C LEU A 261 11.37 -27.37 -11.97
N ARG A 262 10.16 -27.93 -11.75
CA ARG A 262 9.94 -29.36 -11.97
C ARG A 262 10.15 -29.79 -13.42
N ARG A 263 9.75 -28.97 -14.41
CA ARG A 263 9.97 -29.28 -15.84
C ARG A 263 11.44 -29.18 -16.24
N GLU A 264 12.19 -28.20 -15.72
CA GLU A 264 13.63 -28.10 -15.99
C GLU A 264 14.42 -29.24 -15.32
N VAL A 265 14.10 -29.59 -14.07
CA VAL A 265 14.70 -30.74 -13.40
C VAL A 265 14.37 -32.06 -14.11
N ILE A 266 13.12 -32.24 -14.58
CA ILE A 266 12.75 -33.40 -15.40
C ILE A 266 13.54 -33.41 -16.71
N ARG A 267 13.68 -32.27 -17.39
CA ARG A 267 14.42 -32.17 -18.66
C ARG A 267 15.91 -32.51 -18.50
N ILE A 268 16.52 -32.10 -17.39
CA ILE A 268 17.90 -32.45 -17.03
C ILE A 268 18.02 -33.95 -16.71
N SER A 269 17.03 -34.53 -16.01
CA SER A 269 17.02 -35.97 -15.70
C SER A 269 16.83 -36.87 -16.93
N VAL A 270 16.04 -36.42 -17.91
CA VAL A 270 15.85 -37.12 -19.18
C VAL A 270 17.13 -37.07 -20.01
N PHE A 271 17.81 -35.93 -20.06
CA PHE A 271 19.09 -35.80 -20.77
C PHE A 271 20.19 -36.70 -20.18
N ARG A 272 20.21 -36.91 -18.87
CA ARG A 272 21.12 -37.87 -18.20
C ARG A 272 20.80 -39.34 -18.45
N ARG A 273 19.63 -39.69 -19.00
CA ARG A 273 19.31 -41.08 -19.40
C ARG A 273 19.73 -41.40 -20.85
N PHE A 274 20.17 -40.40 -21.61
CA PHE A 274 20.61 -40.54 -23.00
C PHE A 274 22.12 -40.30 -23.19
N LEU A 275 22.86 -40.13 -22.09
CA LEU A 275 24.33 -40.16 -22.00
C LEU A 275 24.73 -41.37 -21.16
#